data_AF-A0A946N5H1-F1
#
_entry.id   AF-A0A946N5H1-F1
#
_cell.length_a   1.000
_cell.length_b   1.000
_cell.length_c   1.000
_cell.angle_alpha   90.00
_cell.angle_beta   90.00
_cell.angle_gamma   90.00
#
_symmetry.space_group_name_H-M   'P 1'
#
loop_
_entity.id
_entity.type
_entity.pdbx_description
1 polymer ?
#
loop_
_entity_poly.entity_id
_entity_poly.type
_entity_poly.pdbx_seq_one_letter_code
_entity_poly.pdbx_strand_id
1 'polypeptide(L)'
;MPPQRQLQLQSTITSQGKLEIALAEVAMPEPKDNEVVVRIDATPINPSDLGLLFGAADMSTAKIGGSGNSPTLTADVPAGLMKSMAGRLDQNLPVGNEGAGVVVAAGASEAAQALMGQNVAIIGGAMYAQYRAVRADQCLVYPGDVTAAEGASWFVNPMTAQGMLETMREEGHTALIHTAAASNLGQMLQKMCLADGIDLVNIVRKPEQAALLKGLGATYVCDTSSADFMNDLTEALVATNATIAFDAIGGGKLPGQILTCMELAANRNAAEYSRYGSTVHKQVYIYGGLDIGPTQINRNFGMMWSIGGWLLTNFLQAAGREVNARLRQRVAAEIKTTFASHYTNEVSLAGVLSEEAIAVYNKRATGEKFLIKPNEGL
;
A
#
# COMPACT_ATOMS: atom_id res chain seq x y z
N MET A 1 19.73 11.19 -29.02
CA MET A 1 18.28 11.00 -29.26
C MET A 1 17.77 10.01 -28.22
N PRO A 2 16.56 10.19 -27.67
CA PRO A 2 15.97 9.17 -26.80
C PRO A 2 15.84 7.83 -27.56
N PRO A 3 15.88 6.69 -26.87
CA PRO A 3 15.74 5.39 -27.52
C PRO A 3 14.36 5.28 -28.17
N GLN A 4 14.27 4.54 -29.29
CA GLN A 4 12.98 4.32 -29.98
C GLN A 4 12.06 3.38 -29.22
N ARG A 5 12.63 2.53 -28.36
CA ARG A 5 11.92 1.52 -27.57
C ARG A 5 12.42 1.54 -26.14
N GLN A 6 11.61 1.00 -25.24
CA GLN A 6 11.90 0.88 -23.82
C GLN A 6 11.42 -0.47 -23.29
N LEU A 7 11.95 -0.86 -22.13
CA LEU A 7 11.49 -2.02 -21.39
C LEU A 7 10.36 -1.65 -20.43
N GLN A 8 9.35 -2.52 -20.39
CA GLN A 8 8.24 -2.47 -19.45
C GLN A 8 7.93 -3.88 -18.96
N LEU A 9 7.81 -4.06 -17.65
CA LEU A 9 7.40 -5.31 -17.06
C LEU A 9 5.89 -5.52 -17.24
N GLN A 10 5.51 -6.69 -17.77
CA GLN A 10 4.12 -7.06 -18.02
C GLN A 10 3.80 -8.41 -17.36
N SER A 11 2.57 -8.53 -16.85
CA SER A 11 2.03 -9.72 -16.19
C SER A 11 0.75 -10.19 -16.89
N THR A 12 0.78 -11.42 -17.38
CA THR A 12 -0.30 -12.03 -18.15
C THR A 12 -0.76 -13.30 -17.45
N ILE A 13 -2.06 -13.43 -17.20
CA ILE A 13 -2.64 -14.73 -16.83
C ILE A 13 -3.37 -15.26 -18.06
N THR A 14 -2.94 -16.40 -18.58
CA THR A 14 -3.52 -16.98 -19.77
C THR A 14 -4.79 -17.76 -19.45
N SER A 15 -5.69 -17.89 -20.43
CA SER A 15 -6.87 -18.76 -20.34
C SER A 15 -6.53 -20.24 -20.09
N GLN A 16 -5.26 -20.63 -20.26
CA GLN A 16 -4.76 -21.98 -19.95
C GLN A 16 -4.33 -22.15 -18.49
N GLY A 17 -4.49 -21.12 -17.65
CA GLY A 17 -4.13 -21.19 -16.23
C GLY A 17 -2.64 -21.04 -15.96
N LYS A 18 -1.94 -20.26 -16.78
CA LYS A 18 -0.52 -19.90 -16.57
C LYS A 18 -0.40 -18.42 -16.29
N LEU A 19 0.36 -18.06 -15.27
CA LEU A 19 0.96 -16.74 -15.14
C LEU A 19 2.23 -16.70 -16.00
N GLU A 20 2.41 -15.62 -16.75
CA GLU A 20 3.59 -15.30 -17.53
C GLU A 20 3.99 -13.85 -17.23
N ILE A 21 5.23 -13.65 -16.79
CA ILE A 21 5.80 -12.32 -16.54
C ILE A 21 7.06 -12.17 -17.39
N ALA A 22 7.17 -11.05 -18.09
CA ALA A 22 8.32 -10.75 -18.93
C ALA A 22 8.58 -9.24 -19.00
N LEU A 23 9.81 -8.89 -19.39
CA LEU A 23 10.14 -7.55 -19.86
C LEU A 23 9.78 -7.44 -21.34
N ALA A 24 8.75 -6.66 -21.64
CA ALA A 24 8.34 -6.36 -22.99
C ALA A 24 9.09 -5.14 -23.52
N GLU A 25 9.55 -5.22 -24.77
CA GLU A 25 10.09 -4.08 -25.50
C GLU A 25 8.94 -3.31 -26.17
N VAL A 26 8.58 -2.16 -25.61
CA VAL A 26 7.47 -1.32 -26.06
C VAL A 26 7.97 -0.02 -26.69
N ALA A 27 7.14 0.63 -27.51
CA ALA A 27 7.49 1.92 -28.10
C ALA A 27 7.73 2.98 -27.01
N MET A 28 8.67 3.90 -27.28
CA MET A 28 8.85 5.09 -26.45
C MET A 28 7.55 5.91 -26.44
N PRO A 29 7.04 6.35 -25.28
CA PRO A 29 5.80 7.11 -25.23
C PRO A 29 6.04 8.54 -25.74
N GLU A 30 5.09 9.06 -26.49
CA GLU A 30 5.04 10.47 -26.90
C GLU A 30 4.05 11.22 -26.00
N PRO A 31 4.41 12.39 -25.44
CA PRO A 31 3.48 13.14 -24.60
C PRO A 31 2.42 13.82 -25.46
N LYS A 32 1.14 13.69 -25.08
CA LYS A 32 0.08 14.60 -25.53
C LYS A 32 0.28 16.00 -24.95
N ASP A 33 -0.47 16.98 -25.44
CA ASP A 33 -0.36 18.40 -25.04
C ASP A 33 -0.26 18.64 -23.53
N ASN A 34 -1.04 17.93 -22.72
CA ASN A 34 -1.10 18.05 -21.25
C ASN A 34 -0.34 16.94 -20.50
N GLU A 35 0.52 16.19 -21.19
CA GLU A 35 1.29 15.09 -20.62
C GLU A 35 2.80 15.41 -20.62
N VAL A 36 3.52 14.69 -19.77
CA VAL A 36 4.97 14.69 -19.68
C VAL A 36 5.48 13.25 -19.78
N VAL A 37 6.63 13.06 -20.39
CA VAL A 37 7.36 11.79 -20.35
C VAL A 37 8.38 11.85 -19.24
N VAL A 38 8.23 10.95 -18.28
CA VAL A 38 9.13 10.80 -17.13
C VAL A 38 10.03 9.60 -17.37
N ARG A 39 11.35 9.78 -17.24
CA ARG A 39 12.29 8.67 -17.05
C ARG A 39 12.18 8.21 -15.61
N ILE A 40 11.77 6.97 -15.40
CA ILE A 40 11.51 6.43 -14.07
C ILE A 40 12.84 6.01 -13.44
N ASP A 41 13.24 6.70 -12.38
CA ASP A 41 14.51 6.42 -11.69
C ASP A 41 14.27 5.60 -10.41
N ALA A 42 13.04 5.58 -9.88
CA ALA A 42 12.68 4.81 -8.70
C ALA A 42 11.18 4.45 -8.67
N THR A 43 10.84 3.20 -8.39
CA THR A 43 9.45 2.75 -8.18
C THR A 43 9.40 1.66 -7.10
N PRO A 44 8.56 1.79 -6.07
CA PRO A 44 8.51 0.81 -4.98
C PRO A 44 7.81 -0.47 -5.41
N ILE A 45 8.07 -1.56 -4.68
CA ILE A 45 7.20 -2.74 -4.69
C ILE A 45 6.25 -2.67 -3.49
N ASN A 46 4.97 -2.37 -3.73
CA ASN A 46 3.92 -2.43 -2.71
C ASN A 46 3.11 -3.75 -2.82
N PRO A 47 2.43 -4.19 -1.75
CA PRO A 47 1.55 -5.36 -1.80
C PRO A 47 0.47 -5.29 -2.90
N SER A 48 -0.05 -4.09 -3.20
CA SER A 48 -1.00 -3.88 -4.30
C SER A 48 -0.39 -4.18 -5.67
N ASP A 49 0.88 -3.84 -5.88
CA ASP A 49 1.58 -4.18 -7.12
C ASP A 49 1.75 -5.69 -7.25
N LEU A 50 2.04 -6.39 -6.15
CA LEU A 50 2.17 -7.86 -6.13
C LEU A 50 0.86 -8.57 -6.48
N GLY A 51 -0.28 -8.02 -6.04
CA GLY A 51 -1.60 -8.53 -6.41
C GLY A 51 -1.83 -8.50 -7.92
N LEU A 52 -1.35 -7.47 -8.62
CA LEU A 52 -1.39 -7.41 -10.08
C LEU A 52 -0.28 -8.28 -10.71
N LEU A 53 0.94 -8.21 -10.18
CA LEU A 53 2.13 -8.89 -10.70
C LEU A 53 1.94 -10.40 -10.76
N PHE A 54 1.45 -11.00 -9.67
CA PHE A 54 1.30 -12.45 -9.54
C PHE A 54 -0.16 -12.91 -9.71
N GLY A 55 -1.13 -12.03 -9.49
CA GLY A 55 -2.55 -12.41 -9.51
C GLY A 55 -2.84 -13.55 -8.53
N ALA A 56 -3.55 -14.56 -9.01
CA ALA A 56 -3.90 -15.74 -8.23
C ALA A 56 -2.92 -16.92 -8.41
N ALA A 57 -1.73 -16.68 -8.96
CA ALA A 57 -0.76 -17.74 -9.22
C ALA A 57 -0.20 -18.35 -7.91
N ASP A 58 0.01 -19.67 -7.94
CA ASP A 58 0.77 -20.37 -6.91
C ASP A 58 2.26 -20.18 -7.17
N MET A 59 2.84 -19.21 -6.46
CA MET A 59 4.25 -18.88 -6.59
C MET A 59 5.21 -19.99 -6.11
N SER A 60 4.72 -21.06 -5.47
CA SER A 60 5.56 -22.25 -5.21
C SER A 60 5.87 -23.06 -6.48
N THR A 61 5.08 -22.85 -7.54
CA THR A 61 5.28 -23.46 -8.86
C THR A 61 6.09 -22.58 -9.80
N ALA A 62 6.59 -21.44 -9.32
CA ALA A 62 7.28 -20.46 -10.13
C ALA A 62 8.54 -21.04 -10.77
N LYS A 63 8.72 -20.76 -12.06
CA LYS A 63 9.90 -21.12 -12.84
C LYS A 63 10.44 -19.88 -13.52
N ILE A 64 11.68 -19.56 -13.22
CA ILE A 64 12.39 -18.46 -13.86
C ILE A 64 13.06 -19.00 -15.13
N GLY A 65 12.90 -18.26 -16.21
CA GLY A 65 13.52 -18.52 -17.50
C GLY A 65 14.06 -17.25 -18.12
N GLY A 66 14.27 -17.27 -19.43
CA GLY A 66 14.93 -16.18 -20.15
C GLY A 66 16.44 -16.19 -19.95
N SER A 67 17.13 -15.20 -20.53
CA SER A 67 18.58 -15.07 -20.43
C SER A 67 19.01 -13.61 -20.38
N GLY A 68 20.12 -13.35 -19.68
CA GLY A 68 20.69 -12.01 -19.54
C GLY A 68 19.67 -10.98 -19.03
N ASN A 69 19.49 -9.91 -19.79
CA ASN A 69 18.61 -8.78 -19.45
C ASN A 69 17.13 -9.00 -19.86
N SER A 70 16.73 -10.23 -20.21
CA SER A 70 15.36 -10.58 -20.56
C SER A 70 14.84 -11.78 -19.75
N PRO A 71 14.81 -11.69 -18.42
CA PRO A 71 14.26 -12.76 -17.59
C PRO A 71 12.76 -12.90 -17.81
N THR A 72 12.27 -14.12 -17.63
CA THR A 72 10.84 -14.43 -17.62
C THR A 72 10.49 -15.24 -16.38
N LEU A 73 9.24 -15.16 -15.95
CA LEU A 73 8.70 -15.99 -14.89
C LEU A 73 7.41 -16.65 -15.37
N THR A 74 7.26 -17.93 -15.09
CA THR A 74 5.99 -18.65 -15.27
C THR A 74 5.54 -19.29 -13.97
N ALA A 75 4.25 -19.36 -13.72
CA ALA A 75 3.68 -20.08 -12.57
C ALA A 75 2.28 -20.60 -12.89
N ASP A 76 1.80 -21.60 -12.15
CA ASP A 76 0.46 -22.16 -12.31
C ASP A 76 -0.58 -21.32 -11.58
N VAL A 77 -1.74 -21.12 -12.20
CA VAL A 77 -2.92 -20.55 -11.55
C VAL A 77 -3.87 -21.69 -11.20
N PRO A 78 -4.21 -21.92 -9.92
CA PRO A 78 -5.12 -22.98 -9.53
C PRO A 78 -6.48 -22.84 -10.21
N ALA A 79 -7.02 -23.93 -10.74
CA ALA A 79 -8.29 -23.94 -11.49
C ALA A 79 -9.46 -23.30 -10.71
N GLY A 80 -9.51 -23.51 -9.38
CA GLY A 80 -10.52 -22.92 -8.50
C GLY A 80 -10.47 -21.39 -8.39
N LEU A 81 -9.34 -20.77 -8.75
CA LEU A 81 -9.13 -19.33 -8.71
C LEU A 81 -9.22 -18.68 -10.11
N MET A 82 -9.31 -19.46 -11.18
CA MET A 82 -9.38 -18.91 -12.55
C MET A 82 -10.57 -17.97 -12.76
N LYS A 83 -11.71 -18.25 -12.10
CA LYS A 83 -12.90 -17.41 -12.20
C LYS A 83 -12.67 -15.99 -11.65
N SER A 84 -11.86 -15.82 -10.60
CA SER A 84 -11.56 -14.48 -10.08
C SER A 84 -10.62 -13.69 -11.01
N MET A 85 -9.89 -14.38 -11.90
CA MET A 85 -8.98 -13.78 -12.89
C MET A 85 -9.64 -13.48 -14.24
N ALA A 86 -10.94 -13.78 -14.42
CA ALA A 86 -11.64 -13.66 -15.71
C ALA A 86 -11.47 -12.29 -16.39
N GLY A 87 -11.46 -11.21 -15.61
CA GLY A 87 -11.33 -9.83 -16.13
C GLY A 87 -9.96 -9.49 -16.73
N ARG A 88 -8.94 -10.34 -16.55
CA ARG A 88 -7.56 -10.09 -17.01
C ARG A 88 -6.98 -11.22 -17.87
N LEU A 89 -7.77 -12.23 -18.23
CA LEU A 89 -7.28 -13.35 -19.02
C LEU A 89 -6.73 -12.87 -20.36
N ASP A 90 -5.57 -13.40 -20.72
CA ASP A 90 -4.84 -13.16 -21.98
C ASP A 90 -4.48 -11.69 -22.25
N GLN A 91 -4.52 -10.84 -21.21
CA GLN A 91 -4.13 -9.44 -21.29
C GLN A 91 -2.71 -9.24 -20.76
N ASN A 92 -1.87 -8.59 -21.55
CA ASN A 92 -0.55 -8.13 -21.12
C ASN A 92 -0.71 -6.88 -20.26
N LEU A 93 -0.73 -7.05 -18.94
CA LEU A 93 -0.96 -5.93 -18.01
C LEU A 93 0.36 -5.35 -17.51
N PRO A 94 0.64 -4.06 -17.77
CA PRO A 94 1.75 -3.37 -17.14
C PRO A 94 1.55 -3.24 -15.62
N VAL A 95 2.66 -3.26 -14.87
CA VAL A 95 2.63 -3.29 -13.39
C VAL A 95 3.27 -2.03 -12.79
N GLY A 96 2.94 -1.72 -11.53
CA GLY A 96 3.51 -0.63 -10.75
C GLY A 96 2.58 0.58 -10.68
N ASN A 97 2.11 0.91 -9.48
CA ASN A 97 1.17 2.00 -9.27
C ASN A 97 1.82 3.39 -9.34
N GLU A 98 2.87 3.57 -8.53
CA GLU A 98 3.52 4.86 -8.26
C GLU A 98 5.03 4.78 -8.52
N GLY A 99 5.68 5.93 -8.68
CA GLY A 99 7.13 6.01 -8.84
C GLY A 99 7.61 7.46 -8.88
N ALA A 100 8.88 7.66 -9.18
CA ALA A 100 9.48 8.98 -9.33
C ALA A 100 10.65 8.96 -10.31
N GLY A 101 10.97 10.14 -10.84
CA GLY A 101 12.06 10.30 -11.78
C GLY A 101 12.08 11.69 -12.41
N VAL A 102 12.73 11.81 -13.57
CA VAL A 102 12.98 13.09 -14.23
C VAL A 102 12.07 13.25 -15.45
N VAL A 103 11.46 14.43 -15.60
CA VAL A 103 10.74 14.78 -16.84
C VAL A 103 11.74 15.03 -17.97
N VAL A 104 11.68 14.20 -19.02
CA VAL A 104 12.59 14.25 -20.18
C VAL A 104 11.93 14.72 -21.47
N ALA A 105 10.59 14.77 -21.51
CA ALA A 105 9.83 15.41 -22.58
C ALA A 105 8.50 15.94 -22.03
N ALA A 106 7.92 16.96 -22.69
CA ALA A 106 6.63 17.53 -22.31
C ALA A 106 5.82 17.90 -23.55
N GLY A 107 4.50 17.80 -23.44
CA GLY A 107 3.56 18.34 -24.42
C GLY A 107 3.52 19.86 -24.43
N ALA A 108 2.75 20.44 -25.35
CA ALA A 108 2.77 21.88 -25.62
C ALA A 108 2.11 22.76 -24.53
N SER A 109 1.31 22.20 -23.63
CA SER A 109 0.63 22.99 -22.59
C SER A 109 1.63 23.61 -21.59
N GLU A 110 1.28 24.79 -21.08
CA GLU A 110 2.10 25.48 -20.07
C GLU A 110 2.36 24.61 -18.82
N ALA A 111 1.33 23.89 -18.35
CA ALA A 111 1.45 23.00 -17.21
C ALA A 111 2.45 21.84 -17.45
N ALA A 112 2.50 21.28 -18.67
CA ALA A 112 3.46 20.25 -19.01
C ALA A 112 4.87 20.84 -19.18
N GLN A 113 4.99 21.97 -19.88
CA GLN A 113 6.26 22.67 -20.10
C GLN A 113 6.92 23.11 -18.79
N ALA A 114 6.12 23.56 -17.81
CA ALA A 114 6.61 23.94 -16.48
C ALA A 114 7.35 22.80 -15.76
N LEU A 115 7.02 21.54 -16.06
CA LEU A 115 7.63 20.37 -15.43
C LEU A 115 8.89 19.87 -16.14
N MET A 116 9.24 20.40 -17.31
CA MET A 116 10.39 19.93 -18.09
C MET A 116 11.68 19.98 -17.27
N GLY A 117 12.42 18.85 -17.23
CA GLY A 117 13.69 18.73 -16.50
C GLY A 117 13.55 18.58 -14.98
N GLN A 118 12.34 18.66 -14.42
CA GLN A 118 12.13 18.52 -12.98
C GLN A 118 12.12 17.07 -12.52
N ASN A 119 12.52 16.86 -11.26
CA ASN A 119 12.22 15.63 -10.54
C ASN A 119 10.74 15.66 -10.11
N VAL A 120 10.01 14.62 -10.49
CA VAL A 120 8.59 14.46 -10.16
C VAL A 120 8.34 13.09 -9.59
N ALA A 121 7.39 13.00 -8.66
CA ALA A 121 6.78 11.74 -8.30
C ALA A 121 5.40 11.61 -8.93
N ILE A 122 5.00 10.38 -9.23
CA ILE A 122 3.90 10.09 -10.15
C ILE A 122 3.04 8.95 -9.64
N ILE A 123 1.74 9.05 -9.92
CA ILE A 123 0.73 8.01 -9.71
C ILE A 123 0.01 7.77 -11.03
N GLY A 124 0.67 7.05 -11.94
CA GLY A 124 0.21 6.89 -13.32
C GLY A 124 -0.13 5.47 -13.74
N GLY A 125 0.14 4.47 -12.88
CA GLY A 125 0.12 3.05 -13.28
C GLY A 125 1.20 2.70 -14.32
N ALA A 126 1.52 1.42 -14.45
CA ALA A 126 2.57 0.93 -15.35
C ALA A 126 3.98 1.49 -15.03
N MET A 127 4.29 1.72 -13.77
CA MET A 127 5.54 2.35 -13.31
C MET A 127 6.77 1.43 -13.38
N TYR A 128 6.56 0.11 -13.52
CA TYR A 128 7.66 -0.84 -13.75
C TYR A 128 8.08 -0.80 -15.22
N ALA A 129 8.53 0.38 -15.65
CA ALA A 129 8.93 0.71 -17.00
C ALA A 129 10.05 1.75 -16.95
N GLN A 130 10.86 1.84 -18.00
CA GLN A 130 11.91 2.85 -18.05
C GLN A 130 11.38 4.27 -18.20
N TYR A 131 10.28 4.45 -18.94
CA TYR A 131 9.67 5.73 -19.26
C TYR A 131 8.14 5.66 -19.26
N ARG A 132 7.50 6.73 -18.77
CA ARG A 132 6.03 6.84 -18.75
C ARG A 132 5.55 8.22 -19.14
N ALA A 133 4.61 8.27 -20.09
CA ALA A 133 3.77 9.44 -20.31
C ALA A 133 2.64 9.51 -19.28
N VAL A 134 2.56 10.60 -18.54
CA VAL A 134 1.52 10.85 -17.54
C VAL A 134 1.01 12.28 -17.68
N ARG A 135 -0.22 12.54 -17.25
CA ARG A 135 -0.73 13.92 -17.23
C ARG A 135 0.05 14.78 -16.25
N ALA A 136 0.20 16.07 -16.56
CA ALA A 136 0.89 17.01 -15.68
C ALA A 136 0.29 17.05 -14.25
N ASP A 137 -1.03 16.87 -14.10
CA ASP A 137 -1.72 16.87 -12.79
C ASP A 137 -1.60 15.54 -12.00
N GLN A 138 -1.02 14.51 -12.61
CA GLN A 138 -0.60 13.27 -11.96
C GLN A 138 0.82 13.36 -11.39
N CYS A 139 1.55 14.44 -11.68
CA CYS A 139 2.87 14.71 -11.13
C CYS A 139 2.74 15.46 -9.81
N LEU A 140 3.57 15.09 -8.84
CA LEU A 140 3.84 15.84 -7.62
C LEU A 140 5.27 16.37 -7.69
N VAL A 141 5.39 17.69 -7.56
CA VAL A 141 6.67 18.38 -7.36
C VAL A 141 6.84 18.63 -5.87
N TYR A 142 8.06 18.45 -5.38
CA TYR A 142 8.40 18.68 -3.97
C TYR A 142 9.04 20.05 -3.76
N PRO A 143 8.85 20.64 -2.57
CA PRO A 143 9.69 21.75 -2.14
C PRO A 143 11.12 21.25 -1.88
N GLY A 144 12.10 21.84 -2.57
CA GLY A 144 13.53 21.53 -2.39
C GLY A 144 13.99 20.24 -3.05
N ASP A 145 15.19 19.78 -2.68
CA ASP A 145 15.85 18.64 -3.31
C ASP A 145 15.35 17.31 -2.72
N VAL A 146 14.44 16.68 -3.46
CA VAL A 146 13.94 15.32 -3.20
C VAL A 146 14.42 14.41 -4.31
N THR A 147 15.16 13.36 -3.94
CA THR A 147 15.61 12.34 -4.89
C THR A 147 14.44 11.47 -5.33
N ALA A 148 14.59 10.79 -6.48
CA ALA A 148 13.57 9.85 -6.94
C ALA A 148 13.27 8.76 -5.89
N ALA A 149 14.29 8.25 -5.20
CA ALA A 149 14.10 7.24 -4.14
C ALA A 149 13.23 7.76 -2.99
N GLU A 150 13.48 8.98 -2.52
CA GLU A 150 12.70 9.63 -1.46
C GLU A 150 11.25 9.90 -1.91
N GLY A 151 11.04 10.25 -3.18
CA GLY A 151 9.70 10.52 -3.73
C GLY A 151 8.92 9.29 -4.22
N ALA A 152 9.56 8.12 -4.33
CA ALA A 152 8.98 6.98 -5.04
C ALA A 152 7.69 6.41 -4.41
N SER A 153 7.50 6.56 -3.09
CA SER A 153 6.32 6.05 -2.35
C SER A 153 5.42 7.15 -1.81
N TRP A 154 5.18 8.20 -2.58
CA TRP A 154 4.46 9.38 -2.09
C TRP A 154 2.95 9.24 -2.05
N PHE A 155 2.37 8.37 -2.87
CA PHE A 155 0.92 8.32 -3.05
C PHE A 155 0.31 7.21 -2.21
N VAL A 156 0.67 5.95 -2.44
CA VAL A 156 -0.09 4.81 -1.92
C VAL A 156 -0.07 4.80 -0.40
N ASN A 157 1.10 4.74 0.23
CA ASN A 157 1.19 4.68 1.70
C ASN A 157 0.79 6.01 2.38
N PRO A 158 1.32 7.17 1.98
CA PRO A 158 1.02 8.44 2.65
C PRO A 158 -0.45 8.86 2.54
N MET A 159 -1.04 8.73 1.34
CA MET A 159 -2.44 9.13 1.15
C MET A 159 -3.39 8.13 1.82
N THR A 160 -3.04 6.84 1.88
CA THR A 160 -3.83 5.85 2.64
C THR A 160 -3.81 6.17 4.12
N ALA A 161 -2.64 6.39 4.72
CA ALA A 161 -2.54 6.68 6.15
C ALA A 161 -3.29 7.98 6.51
N GLN A 162 -3.23 9.00 5.66
CA GLN A 162 -4.04 10.22 5.83
C GLN A 162 -5.53 9.94 5.67
N GLY A 163 -5.91 9.15 4.67
CA GLY A 163 -7.30 8.73 4.46
C GLY A 163 -7.89 7.99 5.66
N MET A 164 -7.10 7.17 6.36
CA MET A 164 -7.53 6.53 7.61
C MET A 164 -7.92 7.56 8.69
N LEU A 165 -7.13 8.64 8.83
CA LEU A 165 -7.42 9.71 9.80
C LEU A 165 -8.64 10.53 9.39
N GLU A 166 -8.81 10.81 8.09
CA GLU A 166 -10.01 11.50 7.59
C GLU A 166 -11.26 10.63 7.78
N THR A 167 -11.23 9.35 7.37
CA THR A 167 -12.33 8.40 7.57
C THR A 167 -12.69 8.26 9.06
N MET A 168 -11.70 8.16 9.96
CA MET A 168 -11.95 8.16 11.41
C MET A 168 -12.76 9.38 11.85
N ARG A 169 -12.35 10.58 11.42
CA ARG A 169 -13.03 11.84 11.78
C ARG A 169 -14.43 11.94 11.16
N GLU A 170 -14.57 11.59 9.88
CA GLU A 170 -15.83 11.63 9.14
C GLU A 170 -16.89 10.70 9.74
N GLU A 171 -16.47 9.53 10.24
CA GLU A 171 -17.35 8.56 10.88
C GLU A 171 -17.55 8.81 12.38
N GLY A 172 -17.00 9.90 12.92
CA GLY A 172 -17.24 10.34 14.31
C GLY A 172 -16.42 9.60 15.36
N HIS A 173 -15.33 8.94 14.97
CA HIS A 173 -14.39 8.28 15.88
C HIS A 173 -13.28 9.23 16.34
N THR A 174 -12.75 9.02 17.55
CA THR A 174 -11.72 9.90 18.16
C THR A 174 -10.33 9.29 18.20
N ALA A 175 -10.23 7.96 18.08
CA ALA A 175 -9.00 7.18 18.09
C ALA A 175 -9.19 5.96 17.19
N LEU A 176 -8.08 5.36 16.75
CA LEU A 176 -8.11 4.25 15.79
C LEU A 176 -7.14 3.12 16.16
N ILE A 177 -7.38 1.97 15.54
CA ILE A 177 -6.55 0.78 15.62
C ILE A 177 -5.95 0.52 14.24
N HIS A 178 -4.68 0.13 14.17
CA HIS A 178 -4.05 -0.28 12.92
C HIS A 178 -3.32 -1.60 13.07
N THR A 179 -3.52 -2.53 12.12
CA THR A 179 -2.84 -3.84 12.13
C THR A 179 -1.69 -3.87 11.12
N ALA A 180 -0.77 -4.82 11.32
CA ALA A 180 0.53 -4.84 10.64
C ALA A 180 1.25 -3.47 10.78
N ALA A 181 1.15 -2.90 11.99
CA ALA A 181 1.49 -1.51 12.25
C ALA A 181 2.98 -1.18 12.05
N ALA A 182 3.87 -2.18 12.11
CA ALA A 182 5.28 -1.99 11.82
C ALA A 182 5.60 -1.81 10.31
N SER A 183 4.61 -1.94 9.42
CA SER A 183 4.76 -1.62 7.99
C SER A 183 5.16 -0.16 7.76
N ASN A 184 5.73 0.16 6.58
CA ASN A 184 6.05 1.56 6.25
C ASN A 184 4.82 2.48 6.41
N LEU A 185 3.64 2.03 5.99
CA LEU A 185 2.39 2.78 6.18
C LEU A 185 2.07 2.98 7.66
N GLY A 186 2.12 1.92 8.47
CA GLY A 186 1.82 2.03 9.90
C GLY A 186 2.82 2.92 10.66
N GLN A 187 4.09 2.92 10.26
CA GLN A 187 5.08 3.87 10.80
C GLN A 187 4.75 5.34 10.45
N MET A 188 4.26 5.60 9.23
CA MET A 188 3.78 6.94 8.84
C MET A 188 2.54 7.34 9.65
N LEU A 189 1.58 6.40 9.79
CA LEU A 189 0.37 6.61 10.58
C LEU A 189 0.70 6.93 12.04
N GLN A 190 1.62 6.18 12.66
CA GLN A 190 2.08 6.44 14.02
C GLN A 190 2.67 7.84 14.19
N LYS A 191 3.53 8.29 13.26
CA LYS A 191 4.11 9.64 13.29
C LYS A 191 3.03 10.72 13.15
N MET A 192 2.06 10.53 12.26
CA MET A 192 0.95 11.47 12.10
C MET A 192 0.07 11.52 13.35
N CYS A 193 -0.27 10.38 13.94
CA CYS A 193 -1.06 10.32 15.16
C CYS A 193 -0.37 11.06 16.31
N LEU A 194 0.95 10.92 16.46
CA LEU A 194 1.72 11.69 17.44
C LEU A 194 1.68 13.20 17.18
N ALA A 195 1.87 13.62 15.92
CA ALA A 195 1.86 15.02 15.54
C ALA A 195 0.46 15.66 15.71
N ASP A 196 -0.59 14.89 15.44
CA ASP A 196 -1.98 15.35 15.46
C ASP A 196 -2.66 15.14 16.82
N GLY A 197 -1.98 14.55 17.80
CA GLY A 197 -2.52 14.25 19.13
C GLY A 197 -3.65 13.22 19.13
N ILE A 198 -3.58 12.25 18.23
CA ILE A 198 -4.57 11.17 18.07
C ILE A 198 -4.02 9.90 18.70
N ASP A 199 -4.82 9.26 19.55
CA ASP A 199 -4.46 7.96 20.10
C ASP A 199 -4.54 6.86 19.03
N LEU A 200 -3.47 6.08 18.94
CA LEU A 200 -3.33 4.95 18.01
C LEU A 200 -2.98 3.68 18.78
N VAL A 201 -3.83 2.65 18.63
CA VAL A 201 -3.51 1.30 19.08
C VAL A 201 -2.89 0.53 17.92
N ASN A 202 -1.60 0.22 18.06
CA ASN A 202 -0.85 -0.51 17.05
C ASN A 202 -0.90 -2.00 17.33
N ILE A 203 -1.30 -2.80 16.34
CA ILE A 203 -1.26 -4.26 16.42
C ILE A 203 -0.14 -4.80 15.53
N VAL A 204 0.76 -5.57 16.14
CA VAL A 204 1.89 -6.25 15.49
C VAL A 204 1.85 -7.74 15.78
N ARG A 205 2.72 -8.52 15.12
CA ARG A 205 2.75 -9.97 15.26
C ARG A 205 4.05 -10.53 15.84
N LYS A 206 4.98 -9.65 16.21
CA LYS A 206 6.27 -10.02 16.80
C LYS A 206 6.79 -8.96 17.79
N PRO A 207 7.57 -9.35 18.81
CA PRO A 207 8.11 -8.41 19.79
C PRO A 207 9.04 -7.35 19.20
N GLU A 208 9.87 -7.69 18.21
CA GLU A 208 10.78 -6.73 17.58
C GLU A 208 10.03 -5.63 16.82
N GLN A 209 8.84 -5.93 16.30
CA GLN A 209 7.96 -4.95 15.67
C GLN A 209 7.36 -4.00 16.72
N ALA A 210 7.05 -4.52 17.91
CA ALA A 210 6.59 -3.69 19.01
C ALA A 210 7.69 -2.74 19.51
N ALA A 211 8.92 -3.23 19.62
CA ALA A 211 10.08 -2.42 19.98
C ALA A 211 10.34 -1.30 18.97
N LEU A 212 10.24 -1.59 17.67
CA LEU A 212 10.36 -0.59 16.60
C LEU A 212 9.34 0.55 16.78
N LEU A 213 8.07 0.23 16.96
CA LEU A 213 7.01 1.24 17.10
C LEU A 213 7.14 2.06 18.38
N LYS A 214 7.51 1.43 19.50
CA LYS A 214 7.83 2.14 20.75
C LYS A 214 9.00 3.10 20.56
N GLY A 215 10.02 2.71 19.79
CA GLY A 215 11.13 3.60 19.39
C GLY A 215 10.69 4.80 18.55
N LEU A 216 9.56 4.71 17.86
CA LEU A 216 8.92 5.82 17.15
C LEU A 216 7.96 6.64 18.03
N GLY A 217 7.87 6.33 19.33
CA GLY A 217 7.01 7.04 20.28
C GLY A 217 5.61 6.43 20.45
N ALA A 218 5.35 5.21 19.96
CA ALA A 218 4.05 4.58 20.15
C ALA A 218 3.78 4.23 21.63
N THR A 219 2.67 4.76 22.16
CA THR A 219 2.20 4.47 23.52
C THR A 219 1.54 3.09 23.60
N TYR A 220 0.65 2.76 22.66
CA TYR A 220 -0.15 1.54 22.67
C TYR A 220 0.29 0.60 21.56
N VAL A 221 0.93 -0.51 21.93
CA VAL A 221 1.36 -1.54 20.99
C VAL A 221 1.04 -2.93 21.54
N CYS A 222 0.20 -3.66 20.82
CA CYS A 222 -0.27 -5.00 21.17
C CYS A 222 0.34 -6.04 20.21
N ASP A 223 0.93 -7.09 20.76
CA ASP A 223 1.56 -8.16 19.98
C ASP A 223 0.66 -9.40 19.96
N THR A 224 0.21 -9.82 18.78
CA THR A 224 -0.64 -11.01 18.62
C THR A 224 0.04 -12.32 19.00
N SER A 225 1.37 -12.34 19.12
CA SER A 225 2.11 -13.52 19.60
C SER A 225 2.11 -13.65 21.14
N SER A 226 1.70 -12.59 21.84
CA SER A 226 1.54 -12.60 23.30
C SER A 226 0.38 -13.50 23.73
N ALA A 227 0.57 -14.26 24.82
CA ALA A 227 -0.52 -15.00 25.46
C ALA A 227 -1.60 -14.06 26.03
N ASP A 228 -1.23 -12.82 26.36
CA ASP A 228 -2.10 -11.81 26.95
C ASP A 228 -2.70 -10.85 25.92
N PHE A 229 -2.51 -11.10 24.62
CA PHE A 229 -2.92 -10.20 23.54
C PHE A 229 -4.33 -9.62 23.67
N MET A 230 -5.33 -10.45 23.98
CA MET A 230 -6.72 -10.00 24.13
C MET A 230 -6.91 -9.04 25.31
N ASN A 231 -6.20 -9.27 26.41
CA ASN A 231 -6.22 -8.39 27.58
C ASN A 231 -5.50 -7.09 27.25
N ASP A 232 -4.28 -7.16 26.71
CA ASP A 232 -3.47 -6.01 26.32
C ASP A 232 -4.23 -5.09 25.36
N LEU A 233 -4.89 -5.68 24.36
CA LEU A 233 -5.72 -4.94 23.42
C LEU A 233 -6.92 -4.30 24.12
N THR A 234 -7.62 -5.04 24.98
CA THR A 234 -8.78 -4.49 25.70
C THR A 234 -8.37 -3.31 26.58
N GLU A 235 -7.26 -3.40 27.32
CA GLU A 235 -6.77 -2.29 28.15
C GLU A 235 -6.34 -1.08 27.32
N ALA A 236 -5.69 -1.29 26.18
CA ALA A 236 -5.38 -0.21 25.24
C ALA A 236 -6.66 0.48 24.71
N LEU A 237 -7.71 -0.29 24.43
CA LEU A 237 -8.98 0.25 23.95
C LEU A 237 -9.77 0.97 25.04
N VAL A 238 -9.66 0.53 26.30
CA VAL A 238 -10.21 1.26 27.46
C VAL A 238 -9.52 2.60 27.63
N ALA A 239 -8.19 2.66 27.43
CA ALA A 239 -7.43 3.89 27.57
C ALA A 239 -7.71 4.90 26.44
N THR A 240 -7.92 4.41 25.22
CA THR A 240 -8.01 5.26 23.99
C THR A 240 -9.43 5.51 23.50
N ASN A 241 -10.40 4.68 23.90
CA ASN A 241 -11.75 4.63 23.30
C ASN A 241 -11.74 4.42 21.76
N ALA A 242 -10.69 3.79 21.20
CA ALA A 242 -10.64 3.51 19.78
C ALA A 242 -11.77 2.55 19.36
N THR A 243 -12.55 2.97 18.37
CA THR A 243 -13.78 2.28 17.92
C THR A 243 -13.83 2.06 16.40
N ILE A 244 -12.75 2.43 15.71
CA ILE A 244 -12.52 2.10 14.30
C ILE A 244 -11.14 1.44 14.15
N ALA A 245 -11.06 0.44 13.28
CA ALA A 245 -9.83 -0.26 12.97
C ALA A 245 -9.59 -0.33 11.47
N PHE A 246 -8.33 -0.25 11.06
CA PHE A 246 -7.87 -0.54 9.71
C PHE A 246 -6.98 -1.77 9.72
N ASP A 247 -7.51 -2.87 9.21
CA ASP A 247 -6.87 -4.17 9.17
C ASP A 247 -6.21 -4.45 7.80
N ALA A 248 -4.89 -4.65 7.84
CA ALA A 248 -4.08 -5.04 6.69
C ALA A 248 -4.07 -6.55 6.44
N ILE A 249 -4.52 -7.34 7.43
CA ILE A 249 -4.44 -8.80 7.42
C ILE A 249 -5.59 -9.38 6.59
N GLY A 250 -6.83 -9.02 6.94
CA GLY A 250 -8.07 -9.48 6.31
C GLY A 250 -8.48 -10.88 6.75
N GLY A 251 -7.66 -11.88 6.42
CA GLY A 251 -7.88 -13.28 6.78
C GLY A 251 -7.73 -13.57 8.29
N GLY A 252 -8.26 -14.72 8.70
CA GLY A 252 -8.12 -15.19 10.07
C GLY A 252 -9.07 -14.51 11.06
N LYS A 253 -8.66 -14.41 12.32
CA LYS A 253 -9.54 -14.06 13.46
C LYS A 253 -9.41 -12.60 13.93
N LEU A 254 -8.39 -11.88 13.44
CA LEU A 254 -8.01 -10.59 14.00
C LEU A 254 -9.12 -9.53 13.91
N PRO A 255 -9.86 -9.38 12.78
CA PRO A 255 -11.01 -8.48 12.73
C PRO A 255 -12.06 -8.76 13.81
N GLY A 256 -12.38 -10.04 14.04
CA GLY A 256 -13.33 -10.45 15.07
C GLY A 256 -12.81 -10.19 16.48
N GLN A 257 -11.53 -10.48 16.75
CA GLN A 257 -10.89 -10.21 18.03
C GLN A 257 -10.88 -8.72 18.38
N ILE A 258 -10.62 -7.86 17.40
CA ILE A 258 -10.68 -6.40 17.56
C ILE A 258 -12.08 -5.97 17.99
N LEU A 259 -13.13 -6.42 17.29
CA LEU A 259 -14.52 -6.11 17.65
C LEU A 259 -14.88 -6.62 19.05
N THR A 260 -14.42 -7.82 19.42
CA THR A 260 -14.58 -8.37 20.78
C THR A 260 -13.96 -7.43 21.81
N CYS A 261 -12.71 -7.02 21.62
CA CYS A 261 -12.01 -6.15 22.58
C CYS A 261 -12.61 -4.74 22.64
N MET A 262 -13.07 -4.17 21.51
CA MET A 262 -13.80 -2.90 21.50
C MET A 262 -15.09 -2.99 22.34
N GLU A 263 -15.84 -4.09 22.22
CA GLU A 263 -17.05 -4.28 23.02
C GLU A 263 -16.74 -4.46 24.51
N LEU A 264 -15.71 -5.23 24.86
CA LEU A 264 -15.27 -5.38 26.25
C LEU A 264 -14.86 -4.03 26.85
N ALA A 265 -14.13 -3.21 26.08
CA ALA A 265 -13.75 -1.86 26.49
C ALA A 265 -14.98 -0.96 26.68
N ALA A 266 -15.90 -0.93 25.72
CA ALA A 266 -17.12 -0.13 25.79
C ALA A 266 -18.02 -0.54 26.98
N ASN A 267 -18.07 -1.83 27.31
CA ASN A 267 -18.89 -2.33 28.41
C ASN A 267 -18.23 -2.20 29.79
N ARG A 268 -16.94 -1.85 29.89
CA ARG A 268 -16.27 -1.66 31.18
C ARG A 268 -16.94 -0.57 32.03
N ASN A 269 -17.55 0.42 31.38
CA ASN A 269 -18.29 1.51 32.02
C ASN A 269 -19.81 1.43 31.79
N ALA A 270 -20.34 0.26 31.38
CA ALA A 270 -21.78 0.12 31.17
C ALA A 270 -22.55 0.25 32.48
N ALA A 271 -23.46 1.23 32.55
CA ALA A 271 -24.31 1.44 33.73
C ALA A 271 -25.47 0.43 33.80
N GLU A 272 -25.88 -0.10 32.65
CA GLU A 272 -27.06 -0.96 32.52
C GLU A 272 -26.77 -2.17 31.63
N TYR A 273 -27.53 -3.24 31.84
CA TYR A 273 -27.50 -4.39 30.96
C TYR A 273 -28.20 -4.08 29.63
N SER A 274 -27.50 -4.30 28.52
CA SER A 274 -28.09 -4.26 27.18
C SER A 274 -28.14 -5.67 26.59
N ARG A 275 -29.34 -6.08 26.16
CA ARG A 275 -29.54 -7.34 25.41
C ARG A 275 -28.73 -7.40 24.12
N TYR A 276 -28.36 -6.25 23.57
CA TYR A 276 -27.70 -6.09 22.27
C TYR A 276 -26.27 -5.53 22.38
N GLY A 277 -25.71 -5.45 23.59
CA GLY A 277 -24.40 -4.85 23.84
C GLY A 277 -24.40 -3.32 23.78
N SER A 278 -23.21 -2.73 23.73
CA SER A 278 -23.01 -1.29 23.65
C SER A 278 -23.64 -0.69 22.38
N THR A 279 -24.21 0.51 22.52
CA THR A 279 -24.73 1.31 21.41
C THR A 279 -23.63 2.05 20.65
N VAL A 280 -22.38 1.98 21.11
CA VAL A 280 -21.22 2.55 20.40
C VAL A 280 -20.95 1.71 19.16
N HIS A 281 -20.98 2.35 18.00
CA HIS A 281 -20.67 1.71 16.73
C HIS A 281 -19.19 1.34 16.63
N LYS A 282 -18.93 0.09 16.25
CA LYS A 282 -17.57 -0.47 16.13
C LYS A 282 -17.29 -0.84 14.68
N GLN A 283 -16.28 -0.24 14.10
CA GLN A 283 -15.97 -0.37 12.67
C GLN A 283 -14.63 -1.10 12.49
N VAL A 284 -14.58 -2.08 11.57
CA VAL A 284 -13.31 -2.61 11.07
C VAL A 284 -13.30 -2.57 9.55
N TYR A 285 -12.36 -1.79 9.01
CA TYR A 285 -12.06 -1.79 7.59
C TYR A 285 -10.95 -2.78 7.26
N ILE A 286 -11.24 -3.75 6.40
CA ILE A 286 -10.23 -4.58 5.76
C ILE A 286 -9.71 -3.81 4.54
N TYR A 287 -8.53 -3.21 4.68
CA TYR A 287 -7.89 -2.42 3.61
C TYR A 287 -6.74 -3.19 2.92
N GLY A 288 -6.34 -4.32 3.48
CA GLY A 288 -5.32 -5.22 2.93
C GLY A 288 -5.72 -6.68 3.03
N GLY A 289 -4.94 -7.54 2.37
CA GLY A 289 -5.12 -9.00 2.35
C GLY A 289 -3.79 -9.70 2.50
N LEU A 290 -3.04 -9.39 3.56
CA LEU A 290 -1.77 -10.08 3.85
C LEU A 290 -2.01 -11.57 4.17
N ASP A 291 -3.15 -11.90 4.77
CA ASP A 291 -3.68 -13.26 4.85
C ASP A 291 -4.89 -13.38 3.90
N ILE A 292 -4.76 -14.24 2.89
CA ILE A 292 -5.79 -14.50 1.88
C ILE A 292 -6.78 -15.60 2.30
N GLY A 293 -6.63 -16.15 3.50
CA GLY A 293 -7.55 -17.10 4.09
C GLY A 293 -8.89 -16.46 4.46
N PRO A 294 -9.91 -17.29 4.82
CA PRO A 294 -11.20 -16.78 5.22
C PRO A 294 -11.13 -15.89 6.48
N THR A 295 -11.84 -14.77 6.48
CA THR A 295 -12.12 -13.99 7.69
C THR A 295 -13.08 -14.78 8.60
N GLN A 296 -12.70 -14.98 9.85
CA GLN A 296 -13.44 -15.76 10.84
C GLN A 296 -13.95 -14.85 11.96
N ILE A 297 -15.25 -14.88 12.20
CA ILE A 297 -15.91 -13.96 13.15
C ILE A 297 -16.80 -14.75 14.11
N ASN A 298 -16.52 -14.60 15.41
CA ASN A 298 -17.42 -15.01 16.48
C ASN A 298 -18.16 -13.76 16.98
N ARG A 299 -19.49 -13.70 16.78
CA ARG A 299 -20.30 -12.50 17.06
C ARG A 299 -20.62 -12.35 18.55
N ASN A 300 -19.61 -12.04 19.35
CA ASN A 300 -19.71 -11.83 20.81
C ASN A 300 -19.56 -10.36 21.21
N PHE A 301 -19.87 -9.43 20.31
CA PHE A 301 -19.64 -7.99 20.45
C PHE A 301 -20.88 -7.11 20.19
N GLY A 302 -22.06 -7.62 20.58
CA GLY A 302 -23.32 -6.91 20.41
C GLY A 302 -23.79 -6.78 18.95
N MET A 303 -24.63 -5.79 18.68
CA MET A 303 -25.26 -5.58 17.36
C MET A 303 -24.79 -4.31 16.62
N MET A 304 -24.10 -3.40 17.31
CA MET A 304 -23.64 -2.14 16.70
C MET A 304 -22.21 -2.27 16.16
N TRP A 305 -22.08 -2.93 15.01
CA TRP A 305 -20.79 -3.16 14.37
C TRP A 305 -20.90 -3.30 12.85
N SER A 306 -19.79 -3.07 12.16
CA SER A 306 -19.64 -3.44 10.75
C SER A 306 -18.20 -3.83 10.40
N ILE A 307 -18.09 -4.68 9.37
CA ILE A 307 -16.84 -5.00 8.68
C ILE A 307 -17.04 -4.69 7.21
N GLY A 308 -16.11 -3.96 6.60
CA GLY A 308 -16.18 -3.59 5.19
C GLY A 308 -14.81 -3.47 4.55
N GLY A 309 -14.78 -3.44 3.22
CA GLY A 309 -13.56 -3.10 2.48
C GLY A 309 -13.32 -1.59 2.49
N TRP A 310 -12.05 -1.18 2.50
CA TRP A 310 -11.66 0.23 2.32
C TRP A 310 -10.62 0.34 1.21
N LEU A 311 -10.77 1.32 0.33
CA LEU A 311 -9.87 1.52 -0.80
C LEU A 311 -9.58 3.01 -1.00
N LEU A 312 -8.30 3.36 -1.07
CA LEU A 312 -7.82 4.73 -1.21
C LEU A 312 -8.49 5.48 -2.35
N THR A 313 -8.61 4.86 -3.53
CA THR A 313 -9.19 5.53 -4.71
C THR A 313 -10.65 5.91 -4.50
N ASN A 314 -11.42 5.07 -3.80
CA ASN A 314 -12.81 5.33 -3.49
C ASN A 314 -12.94 6.46 -2.45
N PHE A 315 -12.08 6.42 -1.42
CA PHE A 315 -11.98 7.50 -0.44
C PHE A 315 -11.65 8.85 -1.12
N LEU A 316 -10.60 8.91 -1.94
CA LEU A 316 -10.19 10.15 -2.61
C LEU A 316 -11.27 10.66 -3.59
N GLN A 317 -12.05 9.77 -4.20
CA GLN A 317 -13.18 10.15 -5.04
C GLN A 317 -14.29 10.81 -4.21
N ALA A 318 -14.60 10.26 -3.03
CA ALA A 318 -15.62 10.78 -2.12
C ALA A 318 -15.20 12.09 -1.44
N ALA A 319 -13.94 12.18 -0.99
CA ALA A 319 -13.38 13.32 -0.27
C ALA A 319 -13.30 14.61 -1.12
N GLY A 320 -13.26 14.47 -2.44
CA GLY A 320 -13.26 15.59 -3.37
C GLY A 320 -11.92 16.33 -3.48
N ARG A 321 -11.87 17.32 -4.37
CA ARG A 321 -10.61 17.95 -4.80
C ARG A 321 -9.88 18.71 -3.69
N GLU A 322 -10.62 19.39 -2.82
CA GLU A 322 -10.06 20.22 -1.77
C GLU A 322 -9.32 19.38 -0.73
N VAL A 323 -9.97 18.33 -0.22
CA VAL A 323 -9.34 17.38 0.71
C VAL A 323 -8.14 16.74 0.04
N ASN A 324 -8.29 16.23 -1.19
CA ASN A 324 -7.18 15.62 -1.93
C ASN A 324 -5.99 16.57 -2.08
N ALA A 325 -6.21 17.85 -2.39
CA ALA A 325 -5.14 18.85 -2.51
C ALA A 325 -4.43 19.08 -1.17
N ARG A 326 -5.17 19.20 -0.07
CA ARG A 326 -4.63 19.33 1.29
C ARG A 326 -3.76 18.13 1.67
N LEU A 327 -4.25 16.92 1.45
CA LEU A 327 -3.51 15.69 1.76
C LEU A 327 -2.22 15.60 0.94
N ARG A 328 -2.29 15.92 -0.38
CA ARG A 328 -1.11 15.96 -1.26
C ARG A 328 -0.08 16.99 -0.79
N GLN A 329 -0.53 18.18 -0.38
CA GLN A 329 0.36 19.23 0.10
C GLN A 329 1.10 18.81 1.38
N ARG A 330 0.41 18.14 2.32
CA ARG A 330 1.05 17.61 3.52
C ARG A 330 2.12 16.57 3.17
N VAL A 331 1.84 15.67 2.21
CA VAL A 331 2.86 14.72 1.71
C VAL A 331 4.07 15.45 1.18
N ALA A 332 3.87 16.45 0.32
CA ALA A 332 4.98 17.19 -0.27
C ALA A 332 5.84 17.90 0.79
N ALA A 333 5.21 18.48 1.81
CA ALA A 333 5.89 19.19 2.89
C ALA A 333 6.68 18.25 3.84
N GLU A 334 6.21 17.02 4.04
CA GLU A 334 6.73 16.09 5.05
C GLU A 334 7.32 14.80 4.44
N ILE A 335 7.64 14.79 3.14
CA ILE A 335 8.09 13.59 2.41
C ILE A 335 9.35 12.96 3.00
N LYS A 336 10.24 13.79 3.57
CA LYS A 336 11.51 13.35 4.18
C LYS A 336 11.41 13.05 5.67
N THR A 337 10.25 13.28 6.31
CA THR A 337 10.07 13.16 7.77
C THR A 337 8.95 12.18 8.10
N THR A 338 7.71 12.66 8.13
CA THR A 338 6.51 11.88 8.45
C THR A 338 6.30 10.77 7.44
N PHE A 339 6.46 11.10 6.15
CA PHE A 339 6.19 10.18 5.03
C PHE A 339 7.46 9.53 4.46
N ALA A 340 8.58 9.60 5.18
CA ALA A 340 9.81 8.93 4.77
C ALA A 340 9.59 7.43 4.65
N SER A 341 9.95 6.86 3.50
CA SER A 341 9.95 5.42 3.26
C SER A 341 11.36 4.85 3.40
N HIS A 342 11.46 3.70 4.05
CA HIS A 342 12.68 2.92 4.10
C HIS A 342 12.60 1.76 3.09
N TYR A 343 13.69 1.58 2.35
CA TYR A 343 13.90 0.45 1.43
C TYR A 343 15.21 -0.22 1.84
N THR A 344 15.22 -1.55 1.90
CA THR A 344 16.42 -2.30 2.27
C THR A 344 17.14 -2.89 1.08
N ASN A 345 16.48 -2.96 -0.06
CA ASN A 345 17.03 -3.53 -1.29
C ASN A 345 16.64 -2.65 -2.47
N GLU A 346 17.59 -2.48 -3.37
CA GLU A 346 17.38 -1.87 -4.68
C GLU A 346 17.62 -2.93 -5.76
N VAL A 347 16.79 -2.95 -6.80
CA VAL A 347 16.90 -3.91 -7.91
C VAL A 347 16.67 -3.22 -9.25
N SER A 348 17.35 -3.67 -10.30
CA SER A 348 17.04 -3.25 -11.67
C SER A 348 15.68 -3.79 -12.12
N LEU A 349 15.16 -3.31 -13.25
CA LEU A 349 13.90 -3.82 -13.81
C LEU A 349 13.93 -5.33 -14.09
N ALA A 350 15.05 -5.84 -14.61
CA ALA A 350 15.29 -7.27 -14.79
C ALA A 350 15.45 -8.01 -13.46
N GLY A 351 16.13 -7.37 -12.49
CA GLY A 351 16.33 -7.92 -11.15
C GLY A 351 15.04 -8.22 -10.39
N VAL A 352 13.92 -7.57 -10.75
CA VAL A 352 12.58 -7.88 -10.21
C VAL A 352 12.23 -9.36 -10.40
N LEU A 353 12.67 -9.99 -11.48
CA LEU A 353 12.36 -11.39 -11.79
C LEU A 353 13.44 -12.39 -11.32
N SER A 354 14.42 -11.94 -10.53
CA SER A 354 15.42 -12.83 -9.93
C SER A 354 14.82 -13.65 -8.79
N GLU A 355 15.32 -14.88 -8.62
CA GLU A 355 14.86 -15.80 -7.58
C GLU A 355 15.09 -15.19 -6.19
N GLU A 356 16.25 -14.58 -6.01
CA GLU A 356 16.68 -13.94 -4.77
C GLU A 356 15.75 -12.78 -4.39
N ALA A 357 15.39 -11.93 -5.36
CA ALA A 357 14.48 -10.81 -5.10
C ALA A 357 13.07 -11.31 -4.76
N ILE A 358 12.50 -12.21 -5.58
CA ILE A 358 11.15 -12.74 -5.39
C ILE A 358 11.01 -13.41 -4.02
N ALA A 359 12.01 -14.21 -3.62
CA ALA A 359 12.02 -14.91 -2.33
C ALA A 359 12.00 -13.96 -1.13
N VAL A 360 12.37 -12.69 -1.30
CA VAL A 360 12.35 -11.67 -0.25
C VAL A 360 11.07 -10.85 -0.35
N TYR A 361 10.85 -10.12 -1.44
CA TYR A 361 9.75 -9.15 -1.50
C TYR A 361 8.36 -9.80 -1.47
N ASN A 362 8.22 -11.06 -1.92
CA ASN A 362 6.92 -11.74 -1.91
C ASN A 362 6.46 -12.08 -0.48
N LYS A 363 7.38 -12.16 0.49
CA LYS A 363 7.05 -12.37 1.91
C LYS A 363 6.29 -11.20 2.52
N ARG A 364 6.41 -10.00 1.93
CA ARG A 364 5.82 -8.74 2.44
C ARG A 364 6.23 -8.51 3.90
N ALA A 365 7.48 -8.84 4.23
CA ALA A 365 7.99 -8.75 5.58
C ALA A 365 8.26 -7.29 5.98
N THR A 366 8.14 -7.02 7.28
CA THR A 366 8.46 -5.71 7.84
C THR A 366 9.91 -5.36 7.57
N GLY A 367 10.16 -4.16 7.07
CA GLY A 367 11.51 -3.68 6.82
C GLY A 367 12.22 -4.38 5.65
N GLU A 368 11.50 -5.06 4.75
CA GLU A 368 12.09 -5.68 3.56
C GLU A 368 11.51 -5.08 2.26
N LYS A 369 11.19 -3.77 2.26
CA LYS A 369 10.61 -3.11 1.08
C LYS A 369 11.68 -2.94 0.00
N PHE A 370 11.32 -3.29 -1.23
CA PHE A 370 12.18 -3.15 -2.41
C PHE A 370 11.89 -1.85 -3.14
N LEU A 371 12.95 -1.26 -3.69
CA LEU A 371 12.88 -0.17 -4.64
C LEU A 371 13.44 -0.64 -5.98
N ILE A 372 12.64 -0.57 -7.03
CA ILE A 372 13.09 -0.86 -8.39
C ILE A 372 13.72 0.41 -8.95
N LYS A 373 14.85 0.26 -9.66
CA LYS A 373 15.54 1.28 -10.44
C LYS A 373 15.41 0.91 -11.92
N PRO A 374 14.34 1.34 -12.61
CA PRO A 374 14.03 0.79 -13.93
C PRO A 374 15.09 1.03 -15.01
N ASN A 375 15.90 2.07 -14.85
CA ASN A 375 16.96 2.46 -15.78
C ASN A 375 18.38 2.04 -15.33
N GLU A 376 18.53 1.30 -14.23
CA GLU A 376 19.83 0.82 -13.76
C GLU A 376 20.23 -0.49 -14.46
N GLY A 377 21.51 -0.62 -14.82
CA GLY A 377 22.07 -1.84 -15.39
C GLY A 377 21.72 -2.09 -16.87
N LEU A 378 21.34 -1.03 -17.59
CA LEU A 378 21.00 -1.04 -19.03
C LEU A 378 22.06 -0.35 -19.88
#